data_AF-A0A2S2P929-F1
#
_entry.id   AF-A0A2S2P929-F1
#
_cell.length_a   1.000
_cell.length_b   1.000
_cell.length_c   1.000
_cell.angle_alpha   90.00
_cell.angle_beta   90.00
_cell.angle_gamma   90.00
#
_symmetry.space_group_name_H-M   'P 1'
#
loop_
_entity.id
_entity.type
_entity.pdbx_description
1 polymer ?
#
loop_
_entity_poly.entity_id
_entity_poly.type
_entity_poly.pdbx_seq_one_letter_code
_entity_poly.pdbx_strand_id
1 'polypeptide(L)'
;GMSMCVLGMATEFQKYNIAVNALWPRTVIHTAAVEMLSGIDKAKSYSRKPDIMADAAYSIITKPFDHYNGQFLIDDEVLEQEGIIDFNQYLSDPANNGNLMMDFFLEEYPHDGFNQGKEVAKRQAQQKI
;
A
#
# COMPACT_ATOMS: atom_id res chain seq x y z
N GLY A 1 0.34 -11.75 -13.91
CA GLY A 1 0.87 -13.12 -13.79
C GLY A 1 0.65 -13.67 -12.40
N MET A 2 1.40 -13.18 -11.41
CA MET A 2 1.35 -13.62 -10.01
C MET A 2 -0.07 -13.57 -9.40
N SER A 3 -0.84 -12.52 -9.69
CA SER A 3 -2.22 -12.39 -9.20
C SER A 3 -3.15 -13.52 -9.69
N MET A 4 -2.95 -14.01 -10.91
CA MET A 4 -3.73 -15.15 -11.44
C MET A 4 -3.33 -16.46 -10.77
N CYS A 5 -2.05 -16.60 -10.36
CA CYS A 5 -1.60 -17.76 -9.59
C CYS A 5 -2.29 -17.84 -8.24
N VAL A 6 -2.51 -16.69 -7.56
CA VAL A 6 -3.26 -16.63 -6.30
C VAL A 6 -4.67 -17.21 -6.46
N LEU A 7 -5.39 -16.81 -7.52
CA LEU A 7 -6.74 -17.30 -7.77
C LEU A 7 -6.80 -18.83 -7.96
N GLY A 8 -5.88 -19.39 -8.76
CA GLY A 8 -5.81 -20.84 -8.98
C GLY A 8 -5.41 -21.60 -7.71
N MET A 9 -4.32 -21.17 -7.08
CA MET A 9 -3.72 -21.86 -5.93
C MET A 9 -4.58 -21.78 -4.66
N ALA A 10 -5.31 -20.68 -4.46
CA ALA A 10 -6.24 -20.53 -3.32
C ALA A 10 -7.33 -21.61 -3.33
N THR A 11 -7.78 -22.03 -4.51
CA THR A 11 -8.74 -23.12 -4.68
C THR A 11 -8.04 -24.48 -4.64
N GLU A 12 -6.92 -24.62 -5.34
CA GLU A 12 -6.18 -25.89 -5.44
C GLU A 12 -5.70 -26.41 -4.07
N PHE A 13 -5.21 -25.52 -3.21
CA PHE A 13 -4.64 -25.88 -1.92
C PHE A 13 -5.59 -25.76 -0.74
N GLN A 14 -6.85 -25.40 -0.99
CA GLN A 14 -7.88 -25.31 0.05
C GLN A 14 -8.01 -26.62 0.85
N LYS A 15 -7.92 -27.78 0.19
CA LYS A 15 -7.97 -29.11 0.85
C LYS A 15 -6.81 -29.38 1.82
N TYR A 16 -5.73 -28.60 1.74
CA TYR A 16 -4.58 -28.69 2.63
C TYR A 16 -4.57 -27.58 3.69
N ASN A 17 -5.60 -26.74 3.74
CA ASN A 17 -5.67 -25.54 4.59
C ASN A 17 -4.48 -24.59 4.37
N ILE A 18 -4.02 -24.43 3.13
CA ILE A 18 -2.99 -23.45 2.76
C ILE A 18 -3.68 -22.24 2.17
N ALA A 19 -3.64 -21.13 2.90
CA ALA A 19 -4.18 -19.85 2.46
C ALA A 19 -3.23 -19.23 1.42
N VAL A 20 -3.80 -18.81 0.28
CA VAL A 20 -3.03 -18.10 -0.76
C VAL A 20 -3.69 -16.76 -1.02
N ASN A 21 -2.96 -15.68 -0.79
CA ASN A 21 -3.43 -14.31 -0.95
C ASN A 21 -2.36 -13.46 -1.63
N ALA A 22 -2.75 -12.31 -2.17
CA ALA A 22 -1.84 -11.26 -2.60
C ALA A 22 -1.93 -10.08 -1.63
N LEU A 23 -0.80 -9.44 -1.36
CA LEU A 23 -0.70 -8.18 -0.65
C LEU A 23 -0.03 -7.15 -1.57
N TRP A 24 -0.60 -5.95 -1.65
CA TRP A 24 -0.09 -4.85 -2.47
C TRP A 24 -0.05 -3.55 -1.67
N PRO A 25 0.98 -2.70 -1.83
CA PRO A 25 1.01 -1.41 -1.14
C PRO A 25 0.13 -0.38 -1.84
N ARG A 26 -0.56 0.47 -1.07
CA ARG A 26 -1.31 1.63 -1.61
C ARG A 26 -0.39 2.64 -2.26
N THR A 27 0.76 2.87 -1.62
CA THR A 27 1.71 3.94 -1.95
C THR A 27 3.09 3.37 -2.20
N VAL A 28 3.92 4.12 -2.92
CA VAL A 28 5.32 3.77 -3.13
C VAL A 28 6.02 3.50 -1.79
N ILE A 29 6.77 2.41 -1.73
CA ILE A 29 7.54 2.00 -0.55
C ILE A 29 9.01 2.39 -0.72
N HIS A 30 9.58 3.02 0.30
CA HIS A 30 10.98 3.46 0.30
C HIS A 30 11.92 2.26 0.33
N THR A 31 12.34 1.81 -0.83
CA THR A 31 13.33 0.75 -1.00
C THR A 31 14.47 1.25 -1.88
N ALA A 32 15.65 0.61 -1.77
CA ALA A 32 16.80 0.94 -2.62
C ALA A 32 16.47 0.83 -4.13
N ALA A 33 15.56 -0.07 -4.52
CA ALA A 33 15.10 -0.19 -5.90
C ALA A 33 14.32 1.05 -6.35
N VAL A 34 13.45 1.59 -5.50
CA VAL A 34 12.69 2.82 -5.77
C VAL A 34 13.61 4.04 -5.81
N GLU A 35 14.63 4.11 -4.95
CA GLU A 35 15.65 5.16 -5.03
C GLU A 35 16.36 5.16 -6.39
N MET A 36 16.66 3.97 -6.92
CA MET A 36 17.32 3.82 -8.21
C MET A 36 16.42 4.24 -9.39
N LEU A 37 15.10 4.05 -9.28
CA LEU A 37 14.13 4.35 -10.34
C LEU A 37 13.64 5.81 -10.32
N SER A 38 13.45 6.40 -9.14
CA SER A 38 12.82 7.71 -8.97
C SER A 38 13.76 8.82 -8.47
N GLY A 39 14.99 8.46 -8.08
CA GLY A 39 15.96 9.33 -7.43
C GLY A 39 15.72 9.44 -5.92
N ILE A 40 16.81 9.51 -5.14
CA ILE A 40 16.83 9.41 -3.67
C ILE A 40 15.87 10.40 -2.99
N ASP A 41 15.89 11.67 -3.38
CA ASP A 41 15.10 12.71 -2.71
C ASP A 41 13.59 12.55 -2.93
N LYS A 42 13.18 12.15 -4.13
CA LYS A 42 11.77 11.91 -4.46
C LYS A 42 11.29 10.58 -3.87
N ALA A 43 12.13 9.55 -3.94
CA ALA A 43 11.83 8.25 -3.37
C ALA A 43 11.58 8.32 -1.86
N LYS A 44 12.29 9.18 -1.12
CA LYS A 44 12.08 9.34 0.33
C LYS A 44 10.91 10.25 0.69
N SER A 45 10.73 11.34 -0.05
CA SER A 45 9.74 12.38 0.32
C SER A 45 8.29 11.97 0.07
N TYR A 46 8.04 11.10 -0.92
CA TYR A 46 6.70 10.74 -1.39
C TYR A 46 6.33 9.27 -1.10
N SER A 47 7.00 8.61 -0.15
CA SER A 47 6.84 7.18 0.11
C SER A 47 6.55 6.85 1.57
N ARG A 48 6.06 5.63 1.78
CA ARG A 48 5.99 5.00 3.09
C ARG A 48 7.19 4.09 3.33
N LYS A 49 7.51 3.86 4.60
CA LYS A 49 8.53 2.92 5.04
C LYS A 49 8.07 1.48 4.75
N PRO A 50 9.01 0.55 4.52
CA PRO A 50 8.68 -0.87 4.32
C PRO A 50 7.97 -1.53 5.50
N ASP A 51 8.04 -0.94 6.70
CA ASP A 51 7.37 -1.42 7.90
C ASP A 51 5.85 -1.60 7.72
N ILE A 52 5.18 -0.78 6.90
CA ILE A 52 3.73 -0.92 6.67
C ILE A 52 3.37 -2.25 5.99
N MET A 53 4.19 -2.66 5.00
CA MET A 53 4.02 -3.93 4.31
C MET A 53 4.38 -5.10 5.21
N ALA A 54 5.37 -4.93 6.10
CA ALA A 54 5.75 -5.95 7.07
C ALA A 54 4.63 -6.19 8.09
N ASP A 55 4.04 -5.12 8.64
CA ASP A 55 2.95 -5.22 9.60
C ASP A 55 1.67 -5.78 8.96
N ALA A 56 1.35 -5.35 7.73
CA ALA A 56 0.21 -5.90 6.99
C ALA A 56 0.40 -7.40 6.69
N ALA A 57 1.60 -7.80 6.25
CA ALA A 57 1.93 -9.20 6.04
C ALA A 57 1.84 -10.01 7.35
N TYR A 58 2.33 -9.45 8.47
CA TYR A 58 2.25 -10.08 9.78
C TYR A 58 0.81 -10.31 10.22
N SER A 59 -0.07 -9.32 10.02
CA SER A 59 -1.50 -9.47 10.28
C SER A 59 -2.07 -10.65 9.49
N ILE A 60 -1.81 -10.71 8.18
CA ILE A 60 -2.36 -11.76 7.30
C ILE A 60 -1.90 -13.16 7.71
N ILE A 61 -0.59 -13.36 7.95
CA ILE A 61 -0.04 -14.69 8.25
C ILE A 61 -0.40 -15.20 9.66
N THR A 62 -0.81 -14.31 10.57
CA THR A 62 -1.23 -14.68 11.93
C THR A 62 -2.72 -14.98 12.03
N LYS A 63 -3.51 -14.69 10.98
CA LYS A 63 -4.92 -15.08 10.94
C LYS A 63 -5.10 -16.58 10.65
N PRO A 64 -6.21 -17.17 11.10
CA PRO A 64 -6.57 -18.53 10.72
C PRO A 64 -6.85 -18.61 9.21
N PHE A 65 -6.71 -19.83 8.67
CA PHE A 65 -6.85 -20.12 7.24
C PHE A 65 -8.15 -19.59 6.61
N ASP A 66 -9.25 -19.62 7.35
CA ASP A 66 -10.60 -19.25 6.90
C ASP A 66 -10.82 -17.74 6.85
N HIS A 67 -9.95 -16.94 7.47
CA HIS A 67 -10.08 -15.49 7.48
C HIS A 67 -9.64 -14.85 6.16
N TYR A 68 -8.53 -15.33 5.57
CA TYR A 68 -8.04 -14.85 4.28
C TYR A 68 -7.64 -16.02 3.38
N ASN A 69 -8.40 -16.27 2.32
CA ASN A 69 -8.00 -17.15 1.23
C ASN A 69 -8.51 -16.63 -0.13
N GLY A 70 -7.62 -16.57 -1.12
CA GLY A 70 -7.91 -16.06 -2.46
C GLY A 70 -8.13 -14.54 -2.53
N GLN A 71 -7.68 -13.78 -1.54
CA GLN A 71 -7.90 -12.34 -1.44
C GLN A 71 -6.77 -11.52 -2.07
N PHE A 72 -7.12 -10.33 -2.54
CA PHE A 72 -6.18 -9.29 -3.00
C PHE A 72 -6.26 -8.12 -2.03
N LEU A 73 -5.30 -8.08 -1.11
CA LEU A 73 -5.32 -7.21 0.05
C LEU A 73 -4.43 -6.00 -0.18
N ILE A 74 -4.84 -4.86 0.38
CA ILE A 74 -4.03 -3.63 0.41
C ILE A 74 -3.52 -3.39 1.82
N ASP A 75 -2.28 -2.92 1.93
CA ASP A 75 -1.58 -2.71 3.20
C ASP A 75 -2.35 -1.85 4.21
N ASP A 76 -2.85 -0.69 3.81
CA ASP A 76 -3.65 0.18 4.68
C ASP A 76 -4.98 -0.45 5.11
N GLU A 77 -5.75 -1.02 4.19
CA GLU A 77 -7.03 -1.69 4.48
C GLU A 77 -6.88 -2.85 5.47
N VAL A 78 -5.80 -3.62 5.35
CA VAL A 78 -5.50 -4.72 6.29
C VAL A 78 -5.21 -4.16 7.68
N LEU A 79 -4.44 -3.09 7.77
CA LEU A 79 -4.08 -2.48 9.05
C LEU A 79 -5.25 -1.71 9.68
N GLU A 80 -6.13 -1.10 8.89
CA GLU A 80 -7.39 -0.51 9.36
C GLU A 80 -8.29 -1.57 10.01
N GLN A 81 -8.34 -2.78 9.46
CA GLN A 81 -9.08 -3.91 10.04
C GLN A 81 -8.50 -4.37 11.39
N GLU A 82 -7.20 -4.16 11.62
CA GLU A 82 -6.56 -4.36 12.93
C GLU A 82 -6.71 -3.16 13.88
N GLY A 83 -7.41 -2.10 13.45
CA GLY A 83 -7.66 -0.89 14.24
C GLY A 83 -6.59 0.18 14.13
N ILE A 84 -5.62 0.05 13.22
CA ILE A 84 -4.61 1.07 12.95
C ILE A 84 -5.21 2.09 11.98
N ILE A 85 -5.49 3.29 12.48
CA ILE A 85 -6.05 4.41 11.71
C ILE A 85 -5.07 5.57 11.53
N ASP A 86 -3.95 5.55 12.26
CA ASP A 86 -2.88 6.54 12.14
C ASP A 86 -1.69 5.95 11.39
N PHE A 87 -1.62 6.25 10.09
CA PHE A 87 -0.54 5.81 9.21
C PHE A 87 0.68 6.72 9.22
N ASN A 88 0.70 7.80 10.01
CA ASN A 88 1.81 8.75 10.04
C ASN A 88 3.13 8.10 10.48
N GLN A 89 3.06 7.05 11.31
CA GLN A 89 4.23 6.28 11.75
C GLN A 89 5.00 5.63 10.59
N TYR A 90 4.29 5.32 9.50
CA TYR A 90 4.85 4.71 8.30
C TYR A 90 5.36 5.72 7.27
N LEU A 91 5.27 7.03 7.52
CA LEU A 91 5.84 8.02 6.60
C LEU A 91 7.37 7.98 6.63
N SER A 92 8.00 7.91 5.45
CA SER A 92 9.45 8.04 5.30
C SER A 92 9.95 9.45 5.62
N ASP A 93 9.11 10.44 5.33
CA ASP A 93 9.31 11.85 5.69
C ASP A 93 8.03 12.42 6.34
N PRO A 94 8.03 12.66 7.67
CA PRO A 94 6.89 13.25 8.37
C PRO A 94 6.48 14.63 7.87
N ALA A 95 7.38 15.38 7.21
CA ALA A 95 7.07 16.73 6.71
C ALA A 95 6.15 16.72 5.49
N ASN A 96 6.04 15.59 4.78
CA ASN A 96 5.27 15.44 3.54
C ASN A 96 3.95 14.67 3.73
N ASN A 97 3.36 14.76 4.92
CA ASN A 97 2.08 14.13 5.23
C ASN A 97 0.97 14.60 4.25
N GLY A 98 0.30 13.64 3.60
CA GLY A 98 -0.75 13.89 2.60
C GLY A 98 -0.27 14.07 1.16
N ASN A 99 1.03 14.04 0.90
CA ASN A 99 1.61 14.08 -0.45
C ASN A 99 2.42 12.81 -0.70
N LEU A 100 1.74 11.67 -0.80
CA LEU A 100 2.35 10.37 -1.12
C LEU A 100 2.12 10.02 -2.58
N MET A 101 3.07 9.29 -3.18
CA MET A 101 2.92 8.76 -4.52
C MET A 101 2.17 7.43 -4.46
N MET A 102 1.08 7.33 -5.23
CA MET A 102 0.29 6.11 -5.36
C MET A 102 1.09 5.04 -6.10
N ASP A 103 0.98 3.79 -5.65
CA ASP A 103 1.61 2.69 -6.37
C ASP A 103 0.80 2.32 -7.63
N PHE A 104 1.43 1.58 -8.52
CA PHE A 104 0.84 1.16 -9.78
C PHE A 104 -0.38 0.23 -9.56
N PHE A 105 -1.30 0.24 -10.53
CA PHE A 105 -2.46 -0.67 -10.64
C PHE A 105 -3.62 -0.44 -9.66
N LEU A 106 -3.59 0.63 -8.86
CA LEU A 106 -4.70 1.03 -8.01
C LEU A 106 -5.46 2.22 -8.62
N GLU A 107 -6.78 2.22 -8.48
CA GLU A 107 -7.64 3.34 -8.87
C GLU A 107 -7.58 4.45 -7.81
N GLU A 108 -7.77 5.71 -8.22
CA GLU A 108 -7.79 6.85 -7.29
C GLU A 108 -9.01 6.78 -6.36
N TYR A 109 -8.84 6.12 -5.20
CA TYR A 109 -9.83 6.08 -4.13
C TYR A 109 -9.53 7.16 -3.08
N PRO A 110 -10.55 7.87 -2.55
CA PRO A 110 -10.36 8.88 -1.51
C PRO A 110 -10.07 8.24 -0.15
N HIS A 111 -8.81 7.95 0.15
CA HIS A 111 -8.35 7.71 1.51
C HIS A 111 -7.15 8.60 1.84
N ASP A 112 -7.10 9.08 3.08
CA ASP A 112 -5.99 9.78 3.74
C ASP A 112 -5.42 11.01 3.04
N GLY A 113 -6.24 12.05 2.81
CA GLY A 113 -5.74 13.40 2.50
C GLY A 113 -5.04 13.57 1.14
N PHE A 114 -4.81 12.50 0.38
CA PHE A 114 -4.17 12.50 -0.93
C PHE A 114 -4.89 13.37 -1.97
N ASN A 115 -6.23 13.31 -1.97
CA ASN A 115 -7.04 14.17 -2.84
C ASN A 115 -6.87 15.66 -2.52
N GLN A 116 -6.53 16.01 -1.27
CA GLN A 116 -6.24 17.39 -0.88
C GLN A 116 -4.89 17.84 -1.45
N GLY A 117 -3.87 16.97 -1.47
CA GLY A 117 -2.58 17.25 -2.11
C GLY A 117 -2.69 17.51 -3.62
N LYS A 118 -3.48 16.69 -4.34
CA LYS A 118 -3.78 16.89 -5.78
C LYS A 118 -4.58 18.17 -6.06
N GLU A 119 -5.57 18.48 -5.23
CA GLU A 119 -6.33 19.73 -5.30
C GLU A 119 -5.43 20.96 -5.10
N VAL A 120 -4.53 20.92 -4.10
CA VAL A 120 -3.57 22.01 -3.83
C VAL A 120 -2.60 22.18 -5.00
N ALA A 121 -2.06 21.09 -5.55
CA ALA A 121 -1.16 21.13 -6.71
C ALA A 121 -1.87 21.68 -7.96
N LYS A 122 -3.12 21.30 -8.21
CA LYS A 122 -3.94 21.86 -9.31
C LYS A 122 -4.21 23.35 -9.13
N ARG A 123 -4.54 23.81 -7.91
CA ARG A 123 -4.79 25.23 -7.61
C ARG A 123 -3.54 26.09 -7.78
N GLN A 124 -2.38 25.58 -7.37
CA GLN A 124 -1.09 26.28 -7.55
C GLN A 124 -0.66 26.36 -9.03
N ALA A 125 -0.99 25.34 -9.84
CA ALA A 125 -0.75 25.36 -11.29
C ALA A 125 -1.67 26.36 -12.02
N GLN A 126 -2.90 26.55 -11.54
CA GLN A 126 -3.87 27.50 -12.12
C GLN A 126 -3.62 28.96 -11.72
N GLN A 127 -2.99 29.23 -10.58
CA GLN A 127 -2.63 30.59 -10.14
C GLN A 127 -1.38 31.18 -10.81
N LYS A 128 -0.69 30.40 -11.65
CA LYS A 128 0.50 30.83 -12.42
C LYS A 128 0.19 31.18 -13.89
N ILE A 129 -1.09 31.34 -14.24
CA ILE A 129 -1.56 31.83 -15.55
C ILE A 129 -2.14 33.23 -15.37
#